data_AF-A0A3A9G5L6-F1
#
_entry.id   AF-A0A3A9G5L6-F1
#
_cell.length_a   1.000
_cell.length_b   1.000
_cell.length_c   1.000
_cell.angle_alpha   90.00
_cell.angle_beta   90.00
_cell.angle_gamma   90.00
#
_symmetry.space_group_name_H-M   'P 1'
#
loop_
_entity.id
_entity.type
_entity.pdbx_description
1 polymer ?
#
loop_
_entity_poly.entity_id
_entity_poly.type
_entity_poly.pdbx_seq_one_letter_code
_entity_poly.pdbx_strand_id
1 'polypeptide(L)'
;MEQVFAVLPCNGMDKSAGCVAREIALQFVEKGCHLICPVLCGASSARYSKIAEAYPLLVIDGCTMRCASKLAAKKGLKTIKRINVADFARAEDFSLNPSLRLGETELDFACKIVRSFEKND
;
A
#
# COMPACT_ATOMS: atom_id res chain seq x y z
N MET A 1 7.67 -16.97 10.83
CA MET A 1 6.37 -16.78 10.17
C MET A 1 6.38 -15.37 9.61
N GLU A 2 6.13 -15.20 8.30
CA GLU A 2 5.83 -13.86 7.77
C GLU A 2 4.60 -13.31 8.51
N GLN A 3 4.68 -12.06 8.98
CA GLN A 3 3.58 -11.41 9.68
C GLN A 3 2.45 -11.15 8.68
N VAL A 4 1.24 -11.63 8.98
CA VAL A 4 0.05 -11.43 8.14
C VAL A 4 -0.58 -10.08 8.49
N PHE A 5 -0.76 -9.22 7.49
CA PHE A 5 -1.31 -7.86 7.65
C PHE A 5 -2.69 -7.72 7.02
N ALA A 6 -3.47 -6.76 7.54
CA ALA A 6 -4.47 -6.07 6.76
C ALA A 6 -3.79 -4.96 5.95
N VAL A 7 -3.96 -4.92 4.63
CA VAL A 7 -3.23 -4.00 3.75
C VAL A 7 -4.20 -3.02 3.11
N LEU A 8 -4.04 -1.72 3.40
CA LEU A 8 -4.81 -0.64 2.77
C LEU A 8 -3.89 0.18 1.84
N PRO A 9 -3.96 -0.03 0.52
CA PRO A 9 -3.20 0.76 -0.43
C PRO A 9 -3.93 2.01 -0.91
N CYS A 10 -3.14 2.93 -1.49
CA CYS A 10 -3.64 3.92 -2.43
C CYS A 10 -4.28 3.20 -3.63
N ASN A 11 -5.40 3.73 -4.15
CA ASN A 11 -6.11 3.09 -5.27
C ASN A 11 -5.45 3.30 -6.64
N GLY A 12 -4.53 4.27 -6.76
CA GLY A 12 -3.71 4.46 -7.95
C GLY A 12 -4.48 4.93 -9.18
N MET A 13 -5.38 5.91 -9.01
CA MET A 13 -6.24 6.39 -10.10
C MET A 13 -5.52 7.33 -11.09
N ASP A 14 -4.61 8.18 -10.61
CA ASP A 14 -4.13 9.34 -11.37
C ASP A 14 -2.60 9.40 -11.52
N LYS A 15 -1.85 8.58 -10.78
CA LYS A 15 -0.38 8.61 -10.74
C LYS A 15 0.22 7.20 -10.68
N SER A 16 1.29 7.00 -11.43
CA SER A 16 2.10 5.76 -11.43
C SER A 16 2.52 5.32 -10.03
N ALA A 17 2.91 6.25 -9.16
CA ALA A 17 3.26 5.95 -7.77
C ALA A 17 2.10 5.27 -6.98
N GLY A 18 0.86 5.61 -7.30
CA GLY A 18 -0.32 4.93 -6.75
C GLY A 18 -0.56 3.55 -7.38
N CYS A 19 -0.20 3.35 -8.66
CA CYS A 19 -0.20 2.03 -9.28
C CYS A 19 0.85 1.11 -8.64
N VAL A 20 2.04 1.62 -8.34
CA VAL A 20 3.07 0.90 -7.58
C VAL A 20 2.59 0.57 -6.17
N ALA A 21 1.91 1.49 -5.47
CA ALA A 21 1.33 1.21 -4.16
C ALA A 21 0.31 0.06 -4.19
N ARG A 22 -0.51 -0.01 -5.25
CA ARG A 22 -1.44 -1.11 -5.48
C ARG A 22 -0.69 -2.42 -5.74
N GLU A 23 0.35 -2.39 -6.57
CA GLU A 23 1.18 -3.56 -6.88
C GLU A 23 1.84 -4.15 -5.63
N ILE A 24 2.44 -3.31 -4.79
CA ILE A 24 3.02 -3.73 -3.50
C ILE A 24 1.96 -4.44 -2.64
N ALA A 25 0.73 -3.93 -2.59
CA ALA A 25 -0.34 -4.59 -1.84
C ALA A 25 -0.71 -5.96 -2.41
N LEU A 26 -0.73 -6.11 -3.74
CA LEU A 26 -1.01 -7.40 -4.38
C LEU A 26 0.07 -8.43 -4.04
N GLN A 27 1.34 -8.04 -4.02
CA GLN A 27 2.43 -8.93 -3.60
C GLN A 27 2.27 -9.41 -2.14
N PHE A 28 1.86 -8.53 -1.21
CA PHE A 28 1.54 -8.96 0.16
C PHE A 28 0.34 -9.92 0.21
N VAL A 29 -0.67 -9.73 -0.65
CA VAL A 29 -1.84 -10.61 -0.73
C VAL A 29 -1.46 -11.99 -1.25
N GLU A 30 -0.57 -12.08 -2.23
CA GLU A 30 -0.02 -13.35 -2.73
C GLU A 30 0.73 -14.12 -1.63
N LYS A 31 1.24 -13.42 -0.61
CA LYS A 31 1.85 -13.98 0.60
C LYS A 31 0.87 -14.24 1.75
N GLY A 32 -0.43 -14.10 1.51
CA GLY A 32 -1.49 -14.40 2.49
C GLY A 32 -2.01 -13.21 3.30
N CYS A 33 -1.59 -11.98 3.01
CA CYS A 33 -2.17 -10.79 3.64
C CYS A 33 -3.59 -10.49 3.12
N HIS A 34 -4.33 -9.68 3.89
CA HIS A 34 -5.72 -9.35 3.60
C HIS A 34 -5.87 -7.95 2.99
N LEU A 35 -6.31 -7.88 1.74
CA LEU A 35 -6.55 -6.61 1.07
C LEU A 35 -7.76 -5.87 1.65
N ILE A 36 -7.57 -4.62 2.04
CA ILE A 36 -8.63 -3.65 2.26
C ILE A 36 -8.78 -2.80 1.00
N CYS A 37 -9.92 -2.93 0.31
CA CYS A 37 -10.21 -2.09 -0.84
C CYS A 37 -10.45 -0.64 -0.37
N PRO A 38 -9.63 0.34 -0.79
CA PRO A 38 -9.79 1.74 -0.37
C PRO A 38 -11.12 2.35 -0.80
N VAL A 39 -11.64 2.00 -1.98
CA VAL A 39 -12.93 2.51 -2.48
C VAL A 39 -14.08 2.05 -1.59
N LEU A 40 -14.16 0.74 -1.35
CA LEU A 40 -15.21 0.19 -0.52
C LEU A 40 -15.04 0.57 0.94
N CYS A 41 -13.82 0.61 1.49
CA CYS A 41 -13.56 1.12 2.84
C CYS A 41 -14.08 2.56 3.01
N GLY A 42 -13.92 3.40 1.97
CA GLY A 42 -14.48 4.74 1.90
C GLY A 42 -16.01 4.76 1.97
N ALA A 43 -16.68 3.94 1.15
CA ALA A 43 -18.14 3.91 1.03
C ALA A 43 -18.85 3.14 2.17
N SER A 44 -18.28 2.04 2.64
CA SER A 44 -18.84 1.14 3.65
C SER A 44 -17.72 0.45 4.46
N SER A 45 -17.66 0.72 5.77
CA SER A 45 -16.60 0.18 6.61
C SER A 45 -16.87 -1.24 7.13
N ALA A 46 -18.14 -1.69 7.18
CA ALA A 46 -18.53 -2.88 7.95
C ALA A 46 -17.74 -4.17 7.60
N ARG A 47 -17.45 -4.41 6.31
CA ARG A 47 -16.66 -5.57 5.88
C ARG A 47 -15.19 -5.46 6.28
N TYR A 48 -14.62 -4.27 6.17
CA TYR A 48 -13.17 -4.07 6.35
C TYR A 48 -12.77 -3.72 7.77
N SER A 49 -13.70 -3.22 8.60
CA SER A 49 -13.49 -3.03 10.04
C SER A 49 -13.10 -4.36 10.71
N LYS A 50 -13.81 -5.45 10.42
CA LYS A 50 -13.47 -6.78 10.96
C LYS A 50 -12.05 -7.23 10.59
N ILE A 51 -11.63 -6.98 9.35
CA ILE A 51 -10.28 -7.34 8.88
C ILE A 51 -9.23 -6.46 9.57
N ALA A 52 -9.47 -5.16 9.68
CA ALA A 52 -8.55 -4.23 10.34
C ALA A 52 -8.46 -4.40 11.86
N GLU A 53 -9.49 -5.00 12.50
CA GLU A 53 -9.48 -5.38 13.92
C GLU A 53 -8.74 -6.70 14.15
N ALA A 54 -8.84 -7.64 13.20
CA ALA A 54 -8.25 -8.98 13.32
C ALA A 54 -6.74 -9.02 13.03
N TYR A 55 -6.22 -8.08 12.23
CA TYR A 55 -4.83 -8.08 11.77
C TYR A 55 -4.17 -6.70 11.91
N PRO A 56 -2.84 -6.63 12.14
CA PRO A 56 -2.14 -5.35 12.13
C PRO A 56 -2.31 -4.66 10.77
N LEU A 57 -2.60 -3.36 10.80
CA LEU A 57 -2.83 -2.58 9.58
C LEU A 57 -1.51 -2.03 9.02
N LEU A 58 -1.21 -2.44 7.78
CA LEU A 58 -0.22 -1.84 6.90
C LEU A 58 -0.93 -0.88 5.93
N VAL A 59 -0.51 0.38 5.92
CA VAL A 59 -0.99 1.37 4.95
C VAL A 59 0.09 1.67 3.92
N ILE A 60 -0.29 1.67 2.64
CA ILE A 60 0.63 1.92 1.51
C ILE A 60 0.17 3.17 0.77
N ASP A 61 0.87 4.28 0.96
CA ASP A 61 0.61 5.53 0.25
C ASP A 61 1.42 5.60 -1.04
N GLY A 62 0.77 6.03 -2.13
CA GLY A 62 1.47 6.20 -3.42
C GLY A 62 2.25 7.52 -3.50
N CYS A 63 1.74 8.60 -2.91
CA CYS A 63 2.37 9.91 -3.02
C CYS A 63 2.23 10.73 -1.74
N THR A 64 2.75 11.96 -1.75
CA THR A 64 2.73 12.90 -0.64
C THR A 64 1.31 13.29 -0.19
N MET A 65 0.29 13.11 -1.03
CA MET A 65 -1.11 13.34 -0.65
C MET A 65 -1.62 12.35 0.40
N ARG A 66 -0.99 11.17 0.52
CA ARG A 66 -1.26 10.16 1.55
C ARG A 66 -2.74 9.76 1.68
N CYS A 67 -3.39 9.51 0.53
CA CYS A 67 -4.83 9.22 0.47
C CYS A 67 -5.22 8.00 1.31
N ALA A 68 -4.39 6.95 1.35
CA ALA A 68 -4.68 5.74 2.10
C ALA A 68 -4.55 5.98 3.62
N SER A 69 -3.50 6.68 4.05
CA SER A 69 -3.34 7.07 5.46
C SER A 69 -4.47 7.98 5.93
N LYS A 70 -4.88 8.97 5.11
CA LYS A 70 -6.02 9.84 5.42
C LYS A 70 -7.32 9.06 5.54
N LEU A 71 -7.54 8.08 4.67
CA LEU A 71 -8.70 7.21 4.73
C LEU A 71 -8.70 6.34 5.99
N ALA A 72 -7.58 5.70 6.33
CA ALA A 72 -7.45 4.92 7.56
C ALA A 72 -7.77 5.76 8.80
N ALA A 73 -7.19 6.96 8.89
CA ALA A 73 -7.44 7.89 9.99
C ALA A 73 -8.92 8.31 10.06
N LYS A 74 -9.53 8.67 8.92
CA LYS A 74 -10.97 9.03 8.86
C LYS A 74 -11.88 7.90 9.33
N LYS A 75 -11.47 6.64 9.14
CA LYS A 75 -12.22 5.44 9.52
C LYS A 75 -11.83 4.91 10.91
N GLY A 76 -10.95 5.61 11.64
CA GLY A 76 -10.51 5.20 12.98
C GLY A 76 -9.65 3.92 12.98
N LEU A 77 -9.06 3.54 11.85
CA LEU A 77 -8.27 2.32 11.75
C LEU A 77 -6.85 2.57 12.28
N LYS A 78 -6.41 1.76 13.25
CA LYS A 78 -5.09 1.88 13.88
C LYS A 78 -4.00 1.35 12.95
N THR A 79 -3.26 2.26 12.32
CA THR A 79 -2.10 1.92 11.47
C THR A 79 -0.89 1.53 12.31
N ILE A 80 -0.31 0.36 12.07
CA ILE A 80 0.90 -0.13 12.75
C ILE A 80 2.15 0.13 11.91
N LYS A 81 2.08 -0.12 10.60
CA LYS A 81 3.18 0.08 9.66
C LYS A 81 2.74 0.93 8.47
N ARG A 82 3.70 1.62 7.84
CA ARG A 82 3.45 2.44 6.65
C ARG A 82 4.55 2.26 5.61
N ILE A 83 4.14 2.23 4.36
CA ILE A 83 5.00 2.39 3.19
C ILE A 83 4.54 3.65 2.45
N ASN A 84 5.48 4.47 1.98
CA ASN A 84 5.18 5.56 1.07
C ASN A 84 6.07 5.47 -0.17
N VAL A 85 5.48 5.15 -1.32
CA VAL A 85 6.21 4.92 -2.57
C VAL A 85 7.01 6.13 -2.99
N ALA A 86 6.47 7.35 -2.82
CA ALA A 86 7.19 8.56 -3.17
C ALA A 86 8.40 8.80 -2.26
N ASP A 87 8.34 8.39 -0.99
CA ASP A 87 9.47 8.50 -0.06
C ASP A 87 10.59 7.54 -0.47
N PHE A 88 10.24 6.29 -0.83
CA PHE A 88 11.20 5.32 -1.39
C PHE A 88 11.81 5.81 -2.72
N ALA A 89 10.99 6.35 -3.62
CA ALA A 89 11.48 6.85 -4.91
C ALA A 89 12.51 7.96 -4.73
N ARG A 90 12.28 8.88 -3.78
CA ARG A 90 13.26 9.95 -3.46
C ARG A 90 14.52 9.41 -2.80
N ALA A 91 14.41 8.43 -1.90
CA ALA A 91 15.57 7.86 -1.22
C ALA A 91 16.51 7.10 -2.16
N GLU A 92 15.96 6.54 -3.25
CA GLU A 92 16.67 5.71 -4.22
C GLU A 92 16.98 6.44 -5.54
N ASP A 93 16.74 7.76 -5.60
CA ASP A 93 16.82 8.58 -6.81
C ASP A 93 16.12 7.95 -8.03
N PHE A 94 14.97 7.32 -7.78
CA PHE A 94 14.21 6.57 -8.76
C PHE A 94 13.13 7.44 -9.39
N SER A 95 13.17 7.57 -10.72
CA SER A 95 12.15 8.28 -11.49
C SER A 95 11.06 7.33 -11.98
N LEU A 96 9.83 7.54 -11.51
CA LEU A 96 8.67 6.78 -11.95
C LEU A 96 8.20 7.28 -13.33
N ASN A 97 7.98 6.36 -14.27
CA ASN A 97 7.28 6.70 -15.51
C ASN A 97 5.88 7.25 -15.20
N PRO A 98 5.40 8.33 -15.87
CA PRO A 98 4.04 8.85 -15.66
C PRO A 98 2.90 7.90 -16.05
N SER A 99 3.19 6.83 -16.80
CA SER A 99 2.21 5.82 -17.22
C SER A 99 1.48 5.17 -16.03
N LEU A 100 0.17 4.99 -16.16
CA LEU A 100 -0.65 4.23 -15.20
C LEU A 100 -0.52 2.70 -15.36
N ARG A 101 0.12 2.26 -16.46
CA ARG A 101 0.53 0.87 -16.64
C ARG A 101 1.99 0.76 -16.24
N LEU A 102 2.26 -0.10 -15.26
CA LEU A 102 3.62 -0.37 -14.79
C LEU A 102 4.39 -1.12 -15.87
N GLY A 103 5.62 -0.67 -16.14
CA GLY A 103 6.60 -1.44 -16.90
C GLY A 103 7.44 -2.31 -15.97
N GLU A 104 8.39 -3.04 -16.54
CA GLU A 104 9.31 -3.91 -15.80
C GLU A 104 10.05 -3.14 -14.70
N THR A 105 10.51 -1.92 -15.00
CA THR A 105 11.24 -1.07 -14.06
C THR A 105 10.42 -0.71 -12.82
N GLU A 106 9.13 -0.40 -12.97
CA GLU A 106 8.26 -0.12 -11.81
C GLU A 106 7.86 -1.37 -11.04
N LEU A 107 7.73 -2.52 -11.72
CA LEU A 107 7.47 -3.81 -11.08
C LEU A 107 8.66 -4.25 -10.23
N ASP A 108 9.88 -4.13 -10.77
CA ASP A 108 11.13 -4.40 -10.04
C ASP A 108 11.28 -3.46 -8.84
N PHE A 109 10.89 -2.19 -9.00
CA PHE A 109 10.88 -1.23 -7.92
C PHE A 109 9.89 -1.60 -6.81
N ALA A 110 8.67 -2.05 -7.16
CA ALA A 110 7.70 -2.58 -6.20
C ALA A 110 8.26 -3.78 -5.42
N CYS A 111 8.87 -4.75 -6.13
CA CYS A 111 9.53 -5.90 -5.53
C CYS A 111 10.66 -5.50 -4.57
N LYS A 112 11.46 -4.50 -4.93
CA LYS A 112 12.53 -3.95 -4.08
C LYS A 112 11.97 -3.37 -2.79
N ILE A 113 10.87 -2.62 -2.85
CA ILE A 113 10.20 -2.04 -1.67
C ILE A 113 9.70 -3.14 -0.74
N VAL A 114 9.02 -4.17 -1.27
CA VAL A 114 8.52 -5.30 -0.45
C VAL A 114 9.67 -5.98 0.27
N ARG A 115 10.76 -6.32 -0.44
CA ARG A 115 11.96 -6.95 0.15
C ARG A 115 12.63 -6.06 1.20
N SER A 116 12.64 -4.75 1.00
CA SER A 116 13.22 -3.79 1.96
C SER A 116 12.37 -3.70 3.23
N PHE A 117 11.04 -3.70 3.09
CA PHE A 117 10.11 -3.71 4.21
C PHE A 117 10.29 -4.96 5.08
N GLU A 118 10.36 -6.14 4.45
CA GLU A 118 10.49 -7.42 5.16
C GLU A 118 11.82 -7.60 5.92
N LYS A 119 12.89 -6.89 5.52
CA LYS A 119 14.17 -6.93 6.24
C LYS A 119 14.16 -6.07 7.52
N ASN A 120 13.22 -5.14 7.63
CA ASN A 120 13.10 -4.19 8.73
C ASN A 120 11.93 -4.53 9.68
N ASP A 121 11.27 -5.67 9.44
CA ASP A 121 10.12 -6.19 10.18
C ASP A 121 10.49 -7.43 11.00
#